data_AF-A0A9P6UE88-F1
#
_entry.id   AF-A0A9P6UE88-F1
#
_cell.length_a   1.000
_cell.length_b   1.000
_cell.length_c   1.000
_cell.angle_alpha   90.00
_cell.angle_beta   90.00
_cell.angle_gamma   90.00
#
_symmetry.space_group_name_H-M   'P 1'
#
loop_
_entity.id
_entity.type
_entity.pdbx_description
1 polymer ?
#
loop_
_entity_poly.entity_id
_entity_poly.type
_entity_poly.pdbx_seq_one_letter_code
_entity_poly.pdbx_strand_id
1 'polypeptide(L)'
;MAVYIELGSAIKAGDIGRIRSILPTIMLMMHGGGNTNYACELLRLLHGMRYTWTVEWERRVLSSMLVNPKGVAGGWMATDMYQETNNYLLKAVFAAKGPNMSWDYLRDFVSTNIRAFQEIARMFERAVGAKFHSPAHVRSSSELDVYKVKRAFQESGILTWEPSDDKRDLPDLVVDLVRAGGNKMGGGALAKFLASKIDHHGAAELEETEAAALTEN
;
A
#
# COMPACT_ATOMS: atom_id res chain seq x y z
N MET A 1 2.14 -8.10 14.53
CA MET A 1 3.56 -7.70 14.34
C MET A 1 4.25 -8.47 13.21
N ALA A 2 4.22 -9.82 13.19
CA ALA A 2 4.90 -10.62 12.16
C ALA A 2 4.48 -10.30 10.72
N VAL A 3 3.17 -10.13 10.45
CA VAL A 3 2.64 -9.81 9.12
C VAL A 3 3.17 -8.49 8.56
N TYR A 4 3.30 -7.47 9.42
CA TYR A 4 3.82 -6.17 9.04
C TYR A 4 5.30 -6.22 8.67
N ILE A 5 6.11 -6.93 9.48
CA ILE A 5 7.54 -7.11 9.24
C ILE A 5 7.76 -7.89 7.93
N GLU A 6 6.99 -8.95 7.72
CA GLU A 6 7.08 -9.79 6.52
C GLU A 6 6.72 -8.99 5.27
N LEU A 7 5.60 -8.27 5.28
CA LEU A 7 5.20 -7.43 4.16
C LEU A 7 6.26 -6.37 3.84
N GLY A 8 6.79 -5.68 4.87
CA GLY A 8 7.84 -4.67 4.68
C GLY A 8 9.15 -5.26 4.14
N SER A 9 9.52 -6.46 4.59
CA SER A 9 10.69 -7.19 4.08
C SER A 9 10.50 -7.63 2.63
N ALA A 10 9.35 -8.20 2.30
CA ALA A 10 9.01 -8.65 0.95
C ALA A 10 8.99 -7.49 -0.05
N ILE A 11 8.38 -6.36 0.32
CA ILE A 11 8.37 -5.13 -0.50
C ILE A 11 9.79 -4.68 -0.80
N LYS A 12 10.66 -4.54 0.21
CA LYS A 12 12.06 -4.10 -0.01
C LYS A 12 12.85 -5.07 -0.89
N ALA A 13 12.59 -6.36 -0.73
CA ALA A 13 13.23 -7.41 -1.54
C ALA A 13 12.72 -7.42 -2.99
N GLY A 14 11.55 -6.82 -3.28
CA GLY A 14 10.87 -6.99 -4.56
C GLY A 14 10.21 -8.35 -4.72
N ASP A 15 9.97 -9.08 -3.61
CA ASP A 15 9.46 -10.44 -3.63
C ASP A 15 7.93 -10.45 -3.60
N ILE A 16 7.35 -10.45 -4.79
CA ILE A 16 5.92 -10.49 -5.01
C ILE A 16 5.30 -11.81 -4.56
N GLY A 17 6.04 -12.92 -4.61
CA GLY A 17 5.55 -14.23 -4.16
C GLY A 17 5.25 -14.22 -2.66
N ARG A 18 6.15 -13.62 -1.87
CA ARG A 18 5.95 -13.40 -0.42
C ARG A 18 4.81 -12.43 -0.13
N ILE A 19 4.64 -11.38 -0.93
CA ILE A 19 3.47 -10.49 -0.80
C ILE A 19 2.19 -11.29 -1.06
N ARG A 20 2.13 -12.05 -2.16
CA ARG A 20 0.96 -12.87 -2.52
C ARG A 20 0.59 -13.85 -1.42
N SER A 21 1.55 -14.53 -0.80
CA SER A 21 1.28 -15.51 0.25
C SER A 21 0.67 -14.89 1.50
N ILE A 22 0.96 -13.62 1.79
CA ILE A 22 0.45 -12.94 2.99
C ILE A 22 -0.87 -12.19 2.78
N LEU A 23 -1.25 -11.88 1.53
CA LEU A 23 -2.49 -11.17 1.20
C LEU A 23 -3.76 -11.78 1.83
N PRO A 24 -3.97 -13.12 1.87
CA PRO A 24 -5.14 -13.70 2.55
C PRO A 24 -5.18 -13.37 4.04
N THR A 25 -4.03 -13.39 4.71
CA THR A 25 -3.93 -13.05 6.13
C THR A 25 -4.25 -11.57 6.36
N ILE A 26 -3.72 -10.69 5.50
CA ILE A 26 -4.03 -9.26 5.55
C ILE A 26 -5.53 -9.00 5.32
N MET A 27 -6.14 -9.67 4.34
CA MET A 27 -7.57 -9.57 4.06
C MET A 27 -8.41 -9.94 5.29
N LEU A 28 -8.10 -11.06 5.94
CA LEU A 28 -8.78 -11.48 7.17
C LEU A 28 -8.58 -10.47 8.31
N MET A 29 -7.35 -9.97 8.50
CA MET A 29 -7.08 -8.94 9.51
C MET A 29 -7.88 -7.65 9.27
N MET A 30 -7.95 -7.18 8.02
CA MET A 30 -8.73 -6.00 7.64
C MET A 30 -10.21 -6.22 7.92
N HIS A 31 -10.74 -7.38 7.55
CA HIS A 31 -12.15 -7.70 7.78
C HIS A 31 -12.47 -7.85 9.28
N GLY A 32 -11.57 -8.48 10.04
CA GLY A 32 -11.65 -8.63 11.49
C GLY A 32 -11.71 -7.26 12.18
N GLY A 33 -10.81 -6.36 11.78
CA GLY A 33 -10.68 -5.00 12.30
C GLY A 33 -11.72 -3.99 11.80
N GLY A 34 -12.71 -4.42 11.02
CA GLY A 34 -13.80 -3.54 10.56
C GLY A 34 -13.51 -2.74 9.28
N ASN A 35 -12.34 -2.93 8.68
CA ASN A 35 -11.95 -2.32 7.40
C ASN A 35 -12.50 -3.13 6.22
N THR A 36 -13.82 -3.26 6.16
CA THR A 36 -14.51 -4.17 5.22
C THR A 36 -14.32 -3.78 3.76
N ASN A 37 -14.25 -2.49 3.42
CA ASN A 37 -14.01 -2.05 2.05
C ASN A 37 -12.64 -2.54 1.54
N TYR A 38 -11.58 -2.33 2.33
CA TYR A 38 -10.24 -2.81 1.99
C TYR A 38 -10.17 -4.35 1.95
N ALA A 39 -10.85 -5.02 2.88
CA ALA A 39 -10.94 -6.48 2.85
C ALA A 39 -11.63 -6.98 1.58
N CYS A 40 -12.71 -6.32 1.14
CA CYS A 40 -13.42 -6.65 -0.09
C CYS A 40 -12.54 -6.42 -1.33
N GLU A 41 -11.78 -5.33 -1.41
CA GLU A 41 -10.85 -5.13 -2.54
C GLU A 41 -9.75 -6.20 -2.56
N LEU A 42 -9.20 -6.56 -1.41
CA LEU A 42 -8.24 -7.67 -1.32
C LEU A 42 -8.87 -9.01 -1.69
N LEU A 43 -10.13 -9.23 -1.35
CA LEU A 43 -10.87 -10.42 -1.74
C LEU A 43 -11.11 -10.48 -3.25
N ARG A 44 -11.38 -9.34 -3.92
CA ARG A 44 -11.44 -9.26 -5.39
C ARG A 44 -10.11 -9.61 -6.02
N LEU A 45 -9.02 -9.05 -5.51
CA LEU A 45 -7.67 -9.35 -5.98
C LEU A 45 -7.37 -10.86 -5.84
N LEU A 46 -7.66 -11.45 -4.68
CA LEU A 46 -7.45 -12.87 -4.42
C LEU A 46 -8.34 -13.77 -5.29
N HIS A 47 -9.61 -13.40 -5.47
CA HIS A 47 -10.53 -14.11 -6.35
C HIS A 47 -10.04 -14.06 -7.80
N GLY A 48 -9.61 -12.88 -8.24
CA GLY A 48 -8.98 -12.61 -9.53
C GLY A 48 -7.87 -13.60 -9.82
N MET A 49 -6.83 -13.58 -8.97
CA MET A 49 -5.66 -14.44 -9.11
C MET A 49 -5.96 -15.94 -9.03
N ARG A 50 -7.03 -16.35 -8.34
CA ARG A 50 -7.29 -17.78 -8.08
C ARG A 50 -8.28 -18.40 -9.07
N TYR A 51 -9.21 -17.63 -9.60
CA TYR A 51 -10.38 -18.18 -10.29
C TYR A 51 -10.69 -17.53 -11.64
N THR A 52 -10.33 -16.26 -11.88
CA THR A 52 -10.79 -15.56 -13.09
C THR A 52 -9.68 -15.12 -14.02
N TRP A 53 -8.49 -14.80 -13.50
CA TRP A 53 -7.42 -14.23 -14.31
C TRP A 53 -6.58 -15.32 -14.98
N THR A 54 -6.18 -15.06 -16.22
CA THR A 54 -5.13 -15.84 -16.87
C THR A 54 -3.79 -15.61 -16.17
N VAL A 55 -2.86 -16.55 -16.31
CA VAL A 55 -1.50 -16.44 -15.74
C VAL A 55 -0.79 -15.16 -16.20
N GLU A 56 -1.01 -14.75 -17.45
CA GLU A 56 -0.44 -13.51 -17.97
C GLU A 56 -1.02 -12.27 -17.32
N TRP A 57 -2.34 -12.25 -17.10
CA TRP A 57 -3.01 -11.12 -16.47
C TRP A 57 -2.62 -10.99 -15.00
N GLU A 58 -2.57 -12.11 -14.27
CA GLU A 58 -2.04 -12.17 -12.92
C GLU A 58 -0.61 -11.60 -12.88
N ARG A 59 0.27 -12.05 -13.79
CA ARG A 59 1.65 -11.55 -13.86
C ARG A 59 1.70 -10.04 -14.08
N ARG A 60 0.88 -9.50 -14.99
CA ARG A 60 0.82 -8.05 -15.28
C ARG A 60 0.40 -7.26 -14.04
N VAL A 61 -0.72 -7.64 -13.40
CA VAL A 61 -1.24 -6.96 -12.21
C VAL A 61 -0.24 -7.05 -11.05
N LEU A 62 0.32 -8.22 -10.80
CA LEU A 62 1.30 -8.38 -9.74
C LEU A 62 2.56 -7.56 -10.02
N SER A 63 3.11 -7.62 -11.24
CA SER A 63 4.31 -6.87 -11.61
C SER A 63 4.15 -5.35 -11.49
N SER A 64 2.92 -4.82 -11.54
CA SER A 64 2.66 -3.39 -11.37
C SER A 64 2.62 -2.94 -9.90
N MET A 65 2.56 -3.86 -8.93
CA MET A 65 2.45 -3.51 -7.50
C MET A 65 3.72 -2.88 -6.93
N LEU A 66 4.88 -3.26 -7.47
CA LEU A 66 6.18 -2.81 -6.99
C LEU A 66 6.95 -2.12 -8.12
N VAL A 67 7.71 -1.09 -7.74
CA VAL A 67 8.63 -0.40 -8.62
C VAL A 67 9.98 -0.25 -7.92
N ASN A 68 11.06 -0.29 -8.71
CA ASN A 68 12.41 0.01 -8.24
C ASN A 68 12.98 1.23 -9.00
N PRO A 69 12.64 2.46 -8.58
CA PRO A 69 13.05 3.67 -9.31
C PRO A 69 14.56 3.88 -9.37
N LYS A 70 15.31 3.24 -8.46
CA LYS A 70 16.76 3.38 -8.34
C LYS A 70 17.52 2.23 -9.01
N GLY A 71 16.85 1.13 -9.34
CA GLY A 71 17.47 -0.09 -9.88
C GLY A 71 18.44 -0.79 -8.92
N VAL A 72 18.38 -0.51 -7.62
CA VAL A 72 19.30 -1.10 -6.62
C VAL A 72 18.62 -2.22 -5.83
N ALA A 73 19.39 -3.23 -5.41
CA ALA A 73 18.90 -4.28 -4.53
C ALA A 73 18.39 -3.67 -3.20
N GLY A 74 17.25 -4.15 -2.71
CA GLY A 74 16.61 -3.56 -1.52
C GLY A 74 15.90 -2.22 -1.75
N GLY A 75 15.93 -1.69 -2.98
CA GLY A 75 15.39 -0.39 -3.36
C GLY A 75 13.95 -0.40 -3.87
N TRP A 76 13.27 -1.55 -3.78
CA TRP A 76 11.89 -1.71 -4.21
C TRP A 76 10.93 -1.01 -3.23
N MET A 77 9.83 -0.49 -3.79
CA MET A 77 8.75 0.16 -3.05
C MET A 77 7.41 -0.13 -3.71
N ALA A 78 6.32 0.06 -2.98
CA ALA A 78 4.98 0.00 -3.55
C ALA A 78 4.82 1.09 -4.63
N THR A 79 4.21 0.74 -5.76
CA THR A 79 3.96 1.67 -6.87
C THR A 79 3.06 2.83 -6.44
N ASP A 80 2.12 2.59 -5.54
CA ASP A 80 1.27 3.64 -4.97
C ASP A 80 2.08 4.70 -4.21
N MET A 81 3.01 4.28 -3.34
CA MET A 81 3.95 5.18 -2.64
C MET A 81 4.80 5.99 -3.63
N TYR A 82 5.15 5.40 -4.76
CA TYR A 82 5.86 6.11 -5.83
C TYR A 82 4.97 7.15 -6.51
N GLN A 83 3.69 6.85 -6.72
CA GLN A 83 2.70 7.81 -7.22
C GLN A 83 2.43 8.92 -6.22
N GLU A 84 2.37 8.65 -4.92
CA GLU A 84 2.30 9.69 -3.89
C GLU A 84 3.49 10.65 -3.97
N THR A 85 4.70 10.12 -4.19
CA THR A 85 5.89 10.94 -4.41
C THR A 85 5.74 11.83 -5.65
N ASN A 86 5.23 11.29 -6.76
CA ASN A 86 5.00 12.07 -7.98
C ASN A 86 3.94 13.16 -7.76
N ASN A 87 2.85 12.83 -7.08
CA ASN A 87 1.79 13.78 -6.71
C ASN A 87 2.31 14.92 -5.84
N TYR A 88 3.16 14.60 -4.87
CA TYR A 88 3.82 15.60 -4.04
C TYR A 88 4.70 16.54 -4.88
N LEU A 89 5.54 16.00 -5.77
CA LEU A 89 6.40 16.81 -6.63
C LEU A 89 5.58 17.74 -7.53
N LEU A 90 4.50 17.22 -8.13
CA LEU A 90 3.62 18.00 -8.98
C LEU A 90 3.01 19.18 -8.21
N LYS A 91 2.47 18.93 -7.01
CA LYS A 91 1.77 19.93 -6.20
C LYS A 91 2.71 20.92 -5.49
N ALA A 92 3.81 20.44 -4.92
CA ALA A 92 4.67 21.25 -4.05
C ALA A 92 5.83 21.91 -4.80
N VAL A 93 6.37 21.27 -5.83
CA VAL A 93 7.58 21.73 -6.53
C VAL A 93 7.25 22.41 -7.86
N PHE A 94 6.39 21.79 -8.67
CA PHE A 94 6.13 22.27 -10.02
C PHE A 94 4.93 23.23 -10.12
N ALA A 95 3.84 22.99 -9.38
CA ALA A 95 2.67 23.88 -9.40
C ALA A 95 2.98 25.29 -8.83
N ALA A 96 4.03 25.44 -8.00
CA ALA A 96 4.39 26.71 -7.36
C ALA A 96 5.12 27.72 -8.27
N LYS A 97 5.33 27.42 -9.56
CA LYS A 97 6.28 28.17 -10.43
C LYS A 97 5.69 29.15 -11.45
N GLY A 98 4.62 29.87 -11.10
CA GLY A 98 4.32 31.17 -11.73
C GLY A 98 3.01 31.27 -12.53
N PRO A 99 2.73 32.46 -13.10
CA PRO A 99 1.40 32.85 -13.61
C PRO A 99 0.93 32.11 -14.87
N ASN A 100 1.83 31.40 -15.58
CA ASN A 100 1.51 30.63 -16.78
C ASN A 100 1.30 29.13 -16.50
N MET A 101 1.21 28.72 -15.23
CA MET A 101 1.03 27.32 -14.86
C MET A 101 -0.44 26.92 -14.95
N SER A 102 -0.87 26.38 -16.09
CA SER A 102 -2.22 25.82 -16.26
C SER A 102 -2.27 24.33 -15.86
N TRP A 103 -3.47 23.84 -15.57
CA TRP A 103 -3.69 22.42 -15.31
C TRP A 103 -3.26 21.55 -16.51
N ASP A 104 -3.60 21.96 -17.73
CA ASP A 104 -3.22 21.23 -18.95
C ASP A 104 -1.69 21.15 -19.10
N TYR A 105 -0.98 22.23 -18.76
CA TYR A 105 0.48 22.22 -18.78
C TYR A 105 1.06 21.24 -17.76
N LEU A 106 0.53 21.23 -16.53
CA LEU A 106 0.94 20.30 -15.48
C LEU A 106 0.65 18.85 -15.84
N ARG A 107 -0.53 18.57 -16.39
CA ARG A 107 -0.96 17.22 -16.81
C ARG A 107 -0.10 16.72 -17.97
N ASP A 108 -0.04 17.47 -19.07
CA ASP A 108 0.46 16.95 -20.33
C ASP A 108 2.00 16.98 -20.42
N PHE A 109 2.63 17.99 -19.81
CA PHE A 109 4.08 18.20 -19.90
C PHE A 109 4.81 17.88 -18.61
N VAL A 110 4.30 18.34 -17.46
CA VAL A 110 5.04 18.16 -16.20
C VAL A 110 4.93 16.74 -15.67
N SER A 111 3.72 16.21 -15.53
CA SER A 111 3.47 14.93 -14.87
C SER A 111 4.16 13.75 -15.57
N THR A 112 4.19 13.78 -16.90
CA THR A 112 4.81 12.77 -17.77
C THR A 112 6.34 12.81 -17.71
N ASN A 113 6.93 13.97 -17.37
CA ASN A 113 8.37 14.20 -17.40
C ASN A 113 9.00 14.43 -16.02
N ILE A 114 8.29 14.16 -14.92
CA ILE A 114 8.79 14.37 -13.54
C ILE A 114 10.18 13.77 -13.34
N ARG A 115 10.42 12.56 -13.86
CA ARG A 115 11.72 11.88 -13.72
C ARG A 115 12.85 12.62 -14.45
N ALA A 116 12.61 13.05 -15.68
CA ALA A 116 13.58 13.83 -16.45
C ALA A 116 13.91 15.15 -15.74
N PHE A 117 12.91 15.86 -15.22
CA PHE A 117 13.15 17.08 -14.44
C PHE A 117 13.98 16.84 -13.18
N GLN A 118 13.73 15.74 -12.46
CA GLN A 118 14.55 15.37 -11.30
C GLN A 118 16.00 15.02 -11.67
N GLU A 119 16.23 14.44 -12.83
CA GLU A 119 17.57 14.12 -13.31
C GLU A 119 18.33 15.37 -13.76
N ILE A 120 17.67 16.26 -14.49
CA ILE A 120 18.23 17.56 -14.89
C ILE A 120 18.58 18.39 -13.65
N ALA A 121 17.70 18.45 -12.66
CA ALA A 121 17.97 19.16 -11.40
C ALA A 121 19.21 18.60 -10.69
N ARG A 122 19.30 17.26 -10.55
CA ARG A 122 20.48 16.59 -9.95
C ARG A 122 21.75 16.82 -10.77
N MET A 123 21.66 16.84 -12.10
CA MET A 123 22.79 17.13 -12.97
C MET A 123 23.28 18.57 -12.78
N PHE A 124 22.35 19.53 -12.71
CA PHE A 124 22.67 20.93 -12.47
C PHE A 124 23.31 21.13 -11.09
N GLU A 125 22.74 20.54 -10.04
CA GLU A 125 23.31 20.56 -8.68
C GLU A 125 24.76 20.05 -8.66
N ARG A 126 25.04 18.94 -9.36
CA ARG A 126 26.41 18.42 -9.51
C ARG A 126 27.32 19.39 -10.26
N ALA A 127 26.84 20.00 -11.34
CA ALA A 127 27.62 20.91 -12.17
C ALA A 127 28.01 22.19 -11.41
N VAL A 128 27.12 22.72 -10.57
CA VAL A 128 27.39 23.93 -9.77
C VAL A 128 28.10 23.65 -8.44
N GLY A 129 28.45 22.39 -8.17
CA GLY A 129 29.10 21.99 -6.92
C GLY A 129 28.21 22.19 -5.69
N ALA A 130 26.88 22.20 -5.86
CA ALA A 130 25.96 22.23 -4.73
C ALA A 130 26.21 21.00 -3.87
N LYS A 131 26.28 21.18 -2.55
CA LYS A 131 26.46 20.06 -1.62
C LYS A 131 25.30 19.09 -1.83
N PHE A 132 25.63 17.86 -2.24
CA PHE A 132 24.66 16.78 -2.31
C PHE A 132 24.10 16.54 -0.90
N HIS A 133 22.88 16.99 -0.66
CA HIS A 133 22.14 16.59 0.53
C HIS A 133 21.62 15.19 0.28
N SER A 134 22.21 14.21 0.95
CA SER A 134 21.73 12.84 0.88
C SER A 134 20.25 12.82 1.28
N PRO A 135 19.37 12.22 0.45
CA PRO A 135 17.98 11.99 0.83
C PRO A 135 17.87 10.89 1.91
N ALA A 136 18.97 10.22 2.25
CA ALA A 136 19.01 9.40 3.44
C ALA A 136 18.93 10.33 4.65
N HIS A 137 17.75 10.40 5.28
CA HIS A 137 17.66 10.88 6.64
C HIS A 137 18.72 10.14 7.45
N VAL A 138 19.67 10.88 8.02
CA VAL A 138 20.49 10.38 9.12
C VAL A 138 19.48 9.80 10.10
N ARG A 139 19.60 8.52 10.45
CA ARG A 139 18.76 7.93 11.51
C ARG A 139 19.01 8.80 12.74
N SER A 140 18.09 9.71 13.04
CA SER A 140 18.04 10.29 14.36
C SER A 140 17.77 9.13 15.30
N SER A 141 18.57 8.98 16.34
CA SER A 141 18.28 7.98 17.36
C SER A 141 16.94 8.35 17.98
N SER A 142 15.91 7.58 17.66
CA SER A 142 14.58 7.70 18.24
C SER A 142 14.55 7.29 19.71
N GLU A 143 15.67 6.82 20.27
CA GLU A 143 15.79 6.48 21.69
C GLU A 143 15.52 7.69 22.59
N LEU A 144 15.97 8.88 22.20
CA LEU A 144 15.75 10.09 22.98
C LEU A 144 14.26 10.47 22.98
N ASP A 145 13.59 10.31 21.85
CA ASP A 145 12.16 10.60 21.73
C ASP A 145 11.32 9.56 22.46
N VAL A 146 11.66 8.27 22.35
CA VAL A 146 11.06 7.19 23.13
C VAL A 146 11.27 7.43 24.62
N TYR A 147 12.45 7.87 25.03
CA TYR A 147 12.75 8.20 26.42
C TYR A 147 11.93 9.40 26.91
N LYS A 148 11.81 10.46 26.12
CA LYS A 148 10.96 11.63 26.45
C LYS A 148 9.49 11.23 26.61
N VAL A 149 8.96 10.41 25.70
CA VAL A 149 7.59 9.90 25.76
C VAL A 149 7.40 9.04 27.01
N LYS A 150 8.31 8.09 27.27
CA LYS A 150 8.29 7.27 28.47
C LYS A 150 8.32 8.12 29.74
N ARG A 151 9.20 9.13 29.80
CA ARG A 151 9.32 10.04 30.93
C ARG A 151 8.04 10.83 31.13
N ALA A 152 7.45 11.39 30.08
CA ALA A 152 6.17 12.09 30.16
C ALA A 152 5.04 11.17 30.67
N PHE A 153 5.00 9.91 30.24
CA PHE A 153 4.05 8.92 30.74
C PHE A 153 4.28 8.52 32.20
N GLN A 154 5.54 8.53 32.66
CA GLN A 154 5.88 8.30 34.07
C GLN A 154 5.51 9.51 34.95
N GLU A 155 5.83 10.72 34.50
CA GLU A 155 5.51 11.98 35.22
C GLU A 155 4.00 12.22 35.30
N SER A 156 3.23 11.78 34.30
CA SER A 156 1.76 11.86 34.30
C SER A 156 1.08 10.71 35.06
N GLY A 157 1.83 9.77 35.63
CA GLY A 157 1.27 8.62 36.35
C GLY A 157 0.50 7.63 35.46
N ILE A 158 0.56 7.75 34.13
CA ILE A 158 -0.15 6.85 33.20
C ILE A 158 0.43 5.43 33.29
N LEU A 159 1.71 5.30 33.62
CA LEU A 159 2.42 4.01 33.74
C LEU A 159 2.51 3.49 35.18
N THR A 160 1.99 4.21 36.17
CA THR A 160 1.95 3.71 37.55
C THR A 160 0.74 2.81 37.73
N TRP A 161 0.98 1.63 38.32
CA TRP A 161 -0.08 0.70 38.67
C TRP A 161 -0.60 1.07 40.08
N GLU A 162 -1.85 1.51 40.18
CA GLU A 162 -2.51 1.73 41.48
C GLU A 162 -3.38 0.51 41.87
N PRO A 163 -3.34 0.04 43.12
CA PRO A 163 -4.17 -1.09 43.58
C PRO A 163 -5.68 -0.84 43.49
N SER A 164 -6.12 0.42 43.43
CA SER A 164 -7.52 0.82 43.24
C SER A 164 -8.01 0.80 41.79
N ASP A 165 -7.13 0.52 40.83
CA ASP A 165 -7.44 0.43 39.39
C ASP A 165 -8.10 -0.90 38.98
N ASP A 166 -8.70 -1.63 39.91
CA ASP A 166 -9.53 -2.82 39.66
C ASP A 166 -10.85 -2.48 38.90
N LYS A 167 -11.05 -1.18 38.59
CA LYS A 167 -12.13 -0.63 37.76
C LYS A 167 -11.70 -0.21 36.36
N ARG A 168 -10.44 -0.41 35.96
CA ARG A 168 -10.14 -0.40 34.53
C ARG A 168 -10.82 -1.65 33.98
N ASP A 169 -11.89 -1.45 33.19
CA ASP A 169 -12.41 -2.48 32.31
C ASP A 169 -11.20 -3.22 31.73
N LEU A 170 -11.10 -4.53 32.01
CA LEU A 170 -10.00 -5.39 31.56
C LEU A 170 -9.55 -4.90 30.19
N PRO A 171 -8.25 -4.57 29.97
CA PRO A 171 -7.82 -3.97 28.72
C PRO A 171 -8.40 -4.80 27.58
N ASP A 172 -9.21 -4.17 26.72
CA ASP A 172 -9.99 -4.85 25.68
C ASP A 172 -9.16 -6.00 25.13
N LEU A 173 -9.63 -7.23 25.40
CA LEU A 173 -8.90 -8.45 25.09
C LEU A 173 -8.38 -8.31 23.65
N VAL A 174 -7.05 -8.31 23.47
CA VAL A 174 -6.44 -8.07 22.14
C VAL A 174 -7.11 -9.00 21.14
N VAL A 175 -7.95 -8.42 20.29
CA VAL A 175 -8.81 -9.19 19.40
C VAL A 175 -7.92 -9.84 18.35
N ASP A 176 -7.97 -11.16 18.26
CA ASP A 176 -7.36 -11.88 17.14
C ASP A 176 -8.12 -11.53 15.87
N LEU A 177 -7.58 -10.56 15.12
CA LEU A 177 -8.19 -10.05 13.91
C LEU A 177 -8.29 -11.11 12.82
N VAL A 178 -7.37 -12.08 12.77
CA VAL A 178 -7.42 -13.16 11.76
C VAL A 178 -8.59 -14.07 12.08
N ARG A 179 -8.73 -14.50 13.34
CA ARG A 179 -9.85 -15.32 13.78
C ARG A 179 -11.19 -14.60 13.65
N ALA A 180 -11.25 -13.34 14.06
CA ALA A 180 -12.44 -12.51 13.93
C ALA A 180 -12.85 -12.33 12.46
N GLY A 181 -11.87 -12.07 11.57
CA GLY A 181 -12.09 -11.99 10.14
C GLY A 181 -12.58 -13.31 9.55
N GLY A 182 -11.95 -14.43 9.92
CA GLY A 182 -12.33 -15.77 9.49
C GLY A 182 -13.77 -16.12 9.88
N ASN A 183 -14.16 -15.84 11.12
CA ASN A 183 -15.53 -16.04 11.60
C ASN A 183 -16.53 -15.19 10.80
N LYS A 184 -16.22 -13.93 10.51
CA LYS A 184 -17.08 -13.05 9.69
C LYS A 184 -17.21 -13.56 8.25
N MET A 185 -16.11 -14.04 7.66
CA MET A 185 -16.09 -14.61 6.31
C MET A 185 -16.91 -15.90 6.22
N GLY A 186 -16.75 -16.80 7.20
CA GLY A 186 -17.57 -18.01 7.33
C GLY A 186 -19.03 -17.73 7.68
N GLY A 187 -19.31 -16.63 8.39
CA GLY A 187 -20.64 -16.17 8.77
C GLY A 187 -21.45 -15.49 7.65
N GLY A 188 -21.04 -15.63 6.39
CA GLY A 188 -21.80 -15.19 5.23
C GLY A 188 -21.29 -13.92 4.53
N ALA A 189 -20.24 -13.27 5.03
CA ALA A 189 -19.63 -12.15 4.31
C ALA A 189 -19.06 -12.57 2.95
N LEU A 190 -18.47 -13.77 2.86
CA LEU A 190 -18.02 -14.35 1.60
C LEU A 190 -19.19 -14.61 0.65
N ALA A 191 -20.29 -15.18 1.14
CA ALA A 191 -21.48 -15.45 0.31
C ALA A 191 -22.07 -14.14 -0.27
N LYS A 192 -22.15 -13.09 0.55
CA LYS A 192 -22.57 -11.74 0.10
C LYS A 192 -21.62 -11.16 -0.96
N PHE A 193 -20.32 -11.36 -0.78
CA PHE A 193 -19.34 -10.92 -1.77
C PHE A 193 -19.55 -11.62 -3.12
N LEU A 194 -19.67 -12.95 -3.12
CA LEU A 194 -19.91 -13.74 -4.32
C LEU A 194 -21.21 -13.30 -5.02
N ALA A 195 -22.31 -13.17 -4.27
CA ALA A 195 -23.61 -12.76 -4.81
C ALA A 195 -23.64 -11.33 -5.37
N SER A 196 -22.89 -10.39 -4.79
CA SER A 196 -22.95 -8.97 -5.22
C SER A 196 -22.08 -8.62 -6.42
N LYS A 197 -21.07 -9.44 -6.74
CA LYS A 197 -19.99 -9.03 -7.66
C LYS A 197 -19.58 -10.06 -8.71
N ILE A 198 -20.05 -11.32 -8.64
CA ILE A 198 -19.88 -12.28 -9.74
C ILE A 198 -20.90 -12.00 -10.86
N ASP A 199 -22.11 -11.57 -10.52
CA ASP A 199 -23.20 -11.40 -11.49
C ASP A 199 -23.10 -10.13 -12.38
N HIS A 200 -22.24 -9.16 -12.06
CA HIS A 200 -22.20 -7.87 -12.78
C HIS A 200 -20.99 -7.65 -13.69
N HIS A 201 -19.91 -8.43 -13.55
CA HIS A 201 -18.72 -8.29 -14.41
C HIS A 201 -18.25 -9.60 -15.04
N GLY A 202 -18.63 -10.77 -14.51
CA GLY A 202 -18.25 -12.06 -15.10
C GLY A 202 -19.08 -12.47 -16.32
N ALA A 203 -20.32 -11.98 -16.45
CA ALA A 203 -21.20 -12.34 -17.56
C ALA A 203 -20.86 -11.60 -18.87
N ALA A 204 -20.37 -10.36 -18.78
CA ALA A 204 -20.12 -9.53 -19.96
C ALA A 204 -18.85 -9.95 -20.73
N GLU A 205 -17.80 -10.43 -20.05
CA GLU A 205 -16.55 -10.83 -20.71
C GLU A 205 -16.56 -12.29 -21.22
N LEU A 206 -17.45 -13.14 -20.71
CA LEU A 206 -17.60 -14.53 -21.18
C LEU A 206 -18.42 -14.61 -22.48
N GLU A 207 -19.44 -13.76 -22.67
CA GLU A 207 -20.19 -13.71 -23.94
C GLU A 207 -19.33 -13.18 -25.10
N GLU A 208 -18.45 -12.20 -24.87
CA GLU A 208 -17.55 -11.69 -25.93
C GLU A 208 -16.45 -12.67 -26.31
N THR A 209 -15.94 -13.46 -25.35
CA THR A 209 -14.90 -14.46 -25.63
C THR A 209 -15.46 -15.73 -26.28
N GLU A 210 -16.69 -16.16 -25.95
CA GLU A 210 -17.36 -17.25 -26.66
C GLU A 210 -17.85 -16.82 -28.06
N ALA A 211 -18.30 -15.57 -28.24
CA ALA A 211 -18.69 -15.04 -29.55
C ALA A 211 -17.48 -14.90 -30.51
N ALA A 212 -16.29 -14.54 -29.99
CA ALA A 212 -15.07 -14.47 -30.79
C ALA A 212 -14.51 -15.86 -31.18
N ALA A 213 -14.75 -16.89 -30.37
CA ALA A 213 -14.32 -18.26 -30.68
C ALA A 213 -15.22 -18.97 -31.72
N LEU A 214 -16.45 -18.48 -31.94
CA LEU A 214 -17.41 -19.04 -32.89
C LEU A 214 -17.36 -18.38 -34.29
N THR A 215 -16.59 -17.31 -34.47
CA THR A 215 -16.44 -16.62 -35.76
C THR A 215 -15.13 -16.95 -36.51
N GLU A 216 -14.25 -17.78 -35.95
CA GLU A 216 -13.00 -18.24 -36.57
C GLU A 216 -13.01 -19.71 -37.04
N ASN A 217 -14.20 -20.33 -37.22
CA ASN A 217 -14.34 -21.64 -37.88
C ASN A 217 -15.06 -21.55 -39.23
#